data_AF-A0A831P6N8-F1
#
_entry.id   AF-A0A831P6N8-F1
#
_cell.length_a   1.000
_cell.length_b   1.000
_cell.length_c   1.000
_cell.angle_alpha   90.00
_cell.angle_beta   90.00
_cell.angle_gamma   90.00
#
_symmetry.space_group_name_H-M   'P 1'
#
loop_
_entity.id
_entity.type
_entity.pdbx_description
1 polymer ?
#
loop_
_entity_poly.entity_id
_entity_poly.type
_entity_poly.pdbx_seq_one_letter_code
_entity_poly.pdbx_strand_id
1 'polypeptide(L)'
;TKGVSFYGEMPQSFLNLARGSFLGIPSLVIFMFIIVIFAHIFINRTVPGRHMEATGGNRLAARLSGINTDLYKILGMTFSSLGAALTGILLTARLGSANPEGASGFLMDGFATALLGMTVLTVGKPSPIGTFVGALLIGILNNGMTLLGSPYYVQDITKGVIIILAVTITSFQAKRLEGG
;
A
#
# COMPACT_ATOMS: atom_id res chain seq x y z
N THR A 1 26.52 -14.43 -6.86
CA THR A 1 27.33 -13.62 -5.92
C THR A 1 26.51 -13.41 -4.67
N LYS A 2 27.00 -13.92 -3.53
CA LYS A 2 26.28 -14.18 -2.29
C LYS A 2 25.56 -12.92 -1.79
N GLY A 3 24.25 -12.99 -1.53
CA GLY A 3 23.41 -11.90 -1.00
C GLY A 3 23.81 -11.48 0.41
N VAL A 4 25.04 -10.99 0.55
CA VAL A 4 25.58 -10.47 1.80
C VAL A 4 25.01 -9.08 2.01
N SER A 5 24.34 -8.87 3.14
CA SER A 5 23.88 -7.57 3.58
C SER A 5 25.08 -6.63 3.68
N PHE A 6 25.04 -5.51 2.95
CA PHE A 6 26.04 -4.47 3.09
C PHE A 6 25.85 -3.75 4.43
N TYR A 7 26.72 -4.04 5.38
CA TYR A 7 26.88 -3.30 6.64
C TYR A 7 27.95 -2.22 6.44
N GLY A 8 27.69 -1.25 5.57
CA GLY A 8 28.51 -0.04 5.53
C GLY A 8 28.14 0.85 6.70
N GLU A 9 29.09 1.57 7.29
CA GLU A 9 28.78 2.68 8.21
C GLU A 9 27.99 3.74 7.42
N MET A 10 26.67 3.59 7.42
CA MET A 10 25.78 4.50 6.73
C MET A 10 25.86 5.86 7.44
N PRO A 11 25.89 6.97 6.69
CA PRO A 11 25.91 8.30 7.27
C PRO A 11 24.81 8.44 8.32
N GLN A 12 25.13 8.98 9.49
CA GLN A 12 24.13 9.13 10.56
C GLN A 12 22.93 9.98 10.11
N SER A 13 23.12 10.91 9.16
CA SER A 13 22.04 11.65 8.50
C SER A 13 21.06 10.75 7.74
N PHE A 14 21.54 9.68 7.10
CA PHE A 14 20.72 8.71 6.38
C PHE A 14 19.97 7.78 7.35
N LEU A 15 20.62 7.36 8.44
CA LEU A 15 19.95 6.57 9.48
C LEU A 15 18.90 7.40 10.23
N ASN A 16 19.16 8.68 10.50
CA ASN A 16 18.22 9.59 11.17
C ASN A 16 16.97 9.88 10.33
N LEU A 17 17.01 9.68 9.01
CA LEU A 17 15.83 9.80 8.16
C LEU A 17 14.73 8.80 8.55
N ALA A 18 15.11 7.60 9.02
CA ALA A 18 14.17 6.55 9.44
C ALA A 18 14.17 6.28 10.96
N ARG A 19 15.30 6.44 11.64
CA ARG A 19 15.44 6.22 13.09
C ARG A 19 15.30 7.50 13.91
N GLY A 20 15.29 8.66 13.25
CA GLY A 20 15.12 9.94 13.92
C GLY A 20 13.71 10.11 14.47
N SER A 21 13.63 10.80 15.60
CA SER A 21 12.37 11.28 16.17
C SER A 21 12.29 12.79 16.00
N PHE A 22 11.27 13.28 15.32
CA PHE A 22 10.98 14.71 15.29
C PHE A 22 9.88 14.98 16.32
N LEU A 23 10.15 15.79 17.35
CA LEU A 23 9.21 16.09 18.44
C LEU A 23 8.66 14.85 19.19
N GLY A 24 9.42 13.74 19.26
CA GLY A 24 8.99 12.50 19.92
C GLY A 24 8.11 11.57 19.06
N ILE A 25 7.81 11.96 17.81
CA ILE A 25 7.13 11.11 16.83
C ILE A 25 8.18 10.47 15.91
N PRO A 26 8.16 9.14 15.70
CA PRO A 26 9.05 8.48 14.74
C PRO A 26 8.88 9.06 13.34
N SER A 27 9.99 9.36 12.65
CA SER A 27 9.95 9.97 11.31
C SER A 27 9.14 9.15 10.29
N LEU A 28 9.13 7.82 10.41
CA LEU A 28 8.30 6.93 9.58
C LEU A 28 6.80 7.25 9.66
N VAL A 29 6.32 7.59 10.85
CA VAL A 29 4.90 7.93 11.05
C VAL A 29 4.58 9.24 10.33
N ILE A 30 5.50 10.20 10.35
CA ILE A 30 5.36 11.47 9.63
C ILE A 30 5.29 11.21 8.11
N PHE A 31 6.21 10.42 7.55
CA PHE A 31 6.17 10.05 6.14
C PHE A 31 4.88 9.33 5.75
N MET A 32 4.40 8.40 6.60
CA MET A 32 3.12 7.72 6.40
C MET A 32 1.96 8.73 6.33
N PHE A 33 1.85 9.67 7.28
CA PHE A 33 0.80 10.69 7.26
C PHE A 33 0.88 11.58 6.02
N ILE A 34 2.08 12.00 5.62
CA ILE A 34 2.30 12.80 4.40
C ILE A 34 1.78 12.05 3.17
N ILE A 35 2.13 10.76 3.04
CA ILE A 35 1.70 9.94 1.89
C ILE A 35 0.18 9.73 1.90
N VAL A 36 -0.42 9.43 3.06
CA VAL A 36 -1.87 9.24 3.18
C VAL A 36 -2.63 10.53 2.85
N ILE A 37 -2.18 11.68 3.37
CA ILE A 37 -2.78 13.00 3.07
C ILE A 37 -2.62 13.32 1.59
N PHE A 38 -1.43 13.12 1.03
CA PHE A 38 -1.18 13.35 -0.40
C PHE A 38 -2.08 12.46 -1.26
N ALA A 39 -2.18 11.16 -0.96
CA ALA A 39 -3.05 10.23 -1.67
C ALA A 39 -4.53 10.61 -1.54
N HIS A 40 -4.96 11.05 -0.35
CA HIS A 40 -6.32 11.52 -0.11
C HIS A 40 -6.66 12.75 -0.95
N ILE A 41 -5.79 13.76 -0.97
CA ILE A 41 -5.98 14.96 -1.78
C ILE A 41 -5.94 14.60 -3.26
N PHE A 42 -4.99 13.76 -3.69
CA PHE A 42 -4.87 13.35 -5.08
C PHE A 42 -6.13 12.64 -5.57
N ILE A 43 -6.63 11.64 -4.84
CA ILE A 43 -7.82 10.89 -5.25
C ILE A 43 -9.10 11.74 -5.17
N ASN A 44 -9.32 12.47 -4.07
CA ASN A 44 -10.59 13.16 -3.84
C ASN A 44 -10.70 14.55 -4.48
N ARG A 45 -9.58 15.26 -4.66
CA ARG A 45 -9.59 16.68 -5.09
C ARG A 45 -9.04 16.87 -6.50
N THR A 46 -8.35 15.89 -7.09
CA THR A 46 -7.75 16.07 -8.42
C THR A 46 -8.52 15.35 -9.53
N VAL A 47 -8.58 16.01 -10.69
CA VAL A 47 -9.12 15.46 -11.95
C VAL A 47 -8.45 14.15 -12.37
N PRO A 48 -7.10 14.00 -12.36
CA PRO A 48 -6.46 12.74 -12.69
C PRO A 48 -6.84 11.59 -11.74
N GLY A 49 -7.07 11.86 -10.45
CA GLY A 49 -7.56 10.87 -9.50
C GLY A 49 -8.91 10.27 -9.91
N ARG A 50 -9.89 11.13 -10.24
CA ARG A 50 -11.20 10.70 -10.73
C ARG A 50 -11.14 9.91 -12.04
N HIS A 51 -10.25 10.29 -12.96
CA HIS A 51 -10.06 9.56 -14.21
C HIS A 51 -9.43 8.17 -13.99
N MET A 52 -8.54 8.04 -13.00
CA MET A 52 -8.01 6.74 -12.59
C MET A 52 -9.09 5.84 -11.99
N GLU A 53 -9.95 6.39 -11.12
CA GLU A 53 -11.10 5.64 -10.56
C GLU A 53 -12.06 5.16 -11.67
N ALA A 54 -12.42 6.05 -12.60
CA ALA A 54 -13.30 5.71 -13.72
C ALA A 54 -12.68 4.63 -14.62
N THR A 55 -11.38 4.74 -14.89
CA THR A 55 -10.63 3.73 -15.67
C THR A 55 -10.57 2.38 -14.96
N GLY A 56 -10.53 2.37 -13.62
CA GLY A 56 -10.54 1.17 -12.80
C GLY A 56 -11.89 0.43 -12.78
N GLY A 57 -13.00 1.18 -12.74
CA GLY A 57 -14.35 0.62 -12.75
C GLY A 57 -14.76 0.04 -14.12
N ASN A 58 -14.73 0.86 -15.17
CA ASN A 58 -15.07 0.42 -16.52
C ASN A 58 -14.20 1.11 -17.58
N ARG A 59 -13.22 0.36 -18.09
CA ARG A 59 -12.27 0.84 -19.11
C ARG A 59 -12.96 1.26 -20.41
N LEU A 60 -13.98 0.53 -20.84
CA LEU A 60 -14.68 0.81 -22.10
C LEU A 60 -15.51 2.09 -21.99
N ALA A 61 -16.25 2.25 -20.88
CA ALA A 61 -17.02 3.46 -20.62
C ALA A 61 -16.11 4.69 -20.50
N ALA A 62 -15.00 4.59 -19.77
CA ALA A 62 -14.03 5.67 -19.63
C ALA A 62 -13.47 6.12 -21.00
N ARG A 63 -13.12 5.16 -21.87
CA ARG A 63 -12.61 5.47 -23.22
C ARG A 63 -13.67 6.14 -24.10
N LEU A 64 -14.93 5.71 -24.02
CA LEU A 64 -16.05 6.33 -24.74
C LEU A 64 -16.33 7.76 -24.23
N SER A 65 -16.05 8.05 -22.96
CA SER A 65 -16.13 9.40 -22.39
C SER A 65 -14.92 10.30 -22.69
N GLY A 66 -14.03 9.90 -23.61
CA GLY A 66 -12.86 10.69 -24.02
C GLY A 66 -11.68 10.65 -23.05
N ILE A 67 -11.69 9.76 -22.05
CA ILE A 67 -10.58 9.58 -21.11
C ILE A 67 -9.52 8.70 -21.76
N ASN A 68 -8.28 9.19 -21.85
CA ASN A 68 -7.15 8.40 -22.34
C ASN A 68 -6.72 7.36 -21.29
N THR A 69 -7.36 6.19 -21.32
CA THR A 69 -7.13 5.13 -20.33
C THR A 69 -5.69 4.64 -20.26
N ASP A 70 -4.94 4.70 -21.37
CA ASP A 70 -3.56 4.21 -21.40
C ASP A 70 -2.60 5.16 -20.69
N LEU A 71 -2.81 6.48 -20.82
CA LEU A 71 -2.07 7.47 -20.05
C LEU A 71 -2.27 7.29 -18.55
N TYR A 72 -3.51 7.08 -18.09
CA TYR A 72 -3.81 6.91 -16.66
C TYR A 72 -3.28 5.58 -16.10
N LYS A 73 -3.19 4.51 -16.91
CA LYS A 73 -2.48 3.28 -16.51
C LYS A 73 -1.00 3.53 -16.29
N ILE A 74 -0.35 4.23 -17.23
CA ILE A 74 1.08 4.57 -17.12
C ILE A 74 1.32 5.42 -15.87
N LEU A 75 0.51 6.46 -15.66
CA LEU A 75 0.59 7.30 -14.46
C LEU A 75 0.44 6.47 -13.18
N GLY A 76 -0.51 5.52 -13.15
CA GLY A 76 -0.71 4.64 -12.00
C GLY A 76 0.53 3.80 -11.67
N MET A 77 1.15 3.20 -12.70
CA MET A 77 2.40 2.45 -12.55
C MET A 77 3.57 3.34 -12.10
N THR A 78 3.63 4.59 -12.58
CA THR A 78 4.64 5.57 -12.15
C THR A 78 4.47 5.94 -10.68
N PHE A 79 3.26 6.26 -10.23
CA PHE A 79 3.00 6.56 -8.81
C PHE A 79 3.30 5.36 -7.90
N SER A 80 2.94 4.14 -8.33
CA SER A 80 3.28 2.93 -7.59
C SER A 80 4.79 2.70 -7.49
N SER A 81 5.52 2.91 -8.59
CA SER A 81 6.99 2.78 -8.62
C SER A 81 7.67 3.83 -7.74
N LEU A 82 7.18 5.08 -7.75
CA LEU A 82 7.68 6.14 -6.86
C LEU A 82 7.44 5.79 -5.38
N GLY A 83 6.26 5.26 -5.04
CA GLY A 83 5.96 4.79 -3.69
C GLY A 83 6.87 3.62 -3.26
N ALA A 84 7.11 2.67 -4.16
CA ALA A 84 8.02 1.55 -3.92
C ALA A 84 9.47 2.02 -3.72
N ALA A 85 9.95 2.96 -4.53
CA ALA A 85 11.29 3.53 -4.41
C ALA A 85 11.47 4.27 -3.06
N LEU A 86 10.51 5.12 -2.68
CA LEU A 86 10.53 5.81 -1.39
C LEU A 86 10.50 4.83 -0.21
N THR A 87 9.65 3.80 -0.29
CA THR A 87 9.57 2.77 0.75
C THR A 87 10.87 1.99 0.88
N GLY A 88 11.53 1.66 -0.23
CA GLY A 88 12.83 0.98 -0.23
C GLY A 88 13.93 1.80 0.43
N ILE A 89 13.98 3.12 0.15
CA ILE A 89 14.92 4.05 0.80
C ILE A 89 14.67 4.10 2.31
N LEU A 90 13.41 4.26 2.73
CA LEU A 90 13.04 4.32 4.15
C LEU A 90 13.32 3.00 4.88
N LEU A 91 13.06 1.86 4.24
CA LEU A 91 13.33 0.54 4.81
C LEU A 91 14.83 0.30 4.98
N THR A 92 15.64 0.68 3.98
CA THR A 92 17.10 0.57 4.05
C THR A 92 17.65 1.46 5.16
N ALA A 93 17.17 2.70 5.27
CA ALA A 93 17.53 3.61 6.35
C ALA A 93 17.11 3.07 7.73
N ARG A 94 15.96 2.39 7.83
CA ARG A 94 15.48 1.77 9.08
C ARG A 94 16.36 0.59 9.49
N LEU A 95 16.66 -0.31 8.56
CA LEU A 95 17.44 -1.52 8.81
C LEU A 95 18.94 -1.22 8.97
N GLY A 96 19.43 -0.09 8.44
CA GLY A 96 20.86 0.23 8.41
C GLY A 96 21.68 -0.77 7.58
N SER A 97 21.01 -1.56 6.75
CA SER A 97 21.59 -2.56 5.87
C SER A 97 20.68 -2.74 4.66
N ALA A 98 21.29 -2.93 3.50
CA ALA A 98 20.56 -3.26 2.27
C ALA A 98 20.42 -4.79 2.19
N ASN A 99 19.33 -5.33 2.74
CA ASN A 99 18.97 -6.74 2.58
C ASN A 99 17.90 -6.88 1.47
N PRO A 100 18.18 -7.60 0.37
CA PRO A 100 17.21 -7.84 -0.70
C PRO A 100 15.92 -8.52 -0.22
N GLU A 101 16.00 -9.40 0.78
CA GLU A 101 14.81 -10.11 1.30
C GLU A 101 14.03 -9.33 2.34
N GLY A 102 14.56 -8.19 2.83
CA GLY A 102 13.95 -7.40 3.90
C GLY A 102 12.59 -6.80 3.54
N ALA A 103 12.25 -6.72 2.25
CA ALA A 103 11.00 -6.19 1.74
C ALA A 103 10.02 -7.27 1.23
N SER A 104 10.37 -8.55 1.27
CA SER A 104 9.58 -9.65 0.67
C SER A 104 8.13 -9.71 1.18
N GLY A 105 7.92 -9.58 2.49
CA GLY A 105 6.59 -9.59 3.11
C GLY A 105 5.74 -8.32 2.84
N PHE A 106 6.37 -7.21 2.48
CA PHE A 106 5.67 -5.93 2.26
C PHE A 106 4.81 -5.94 1.00
N LEU A 107 5.14 -6.79 0.02
CA LEU A 107 4.32 -6.95 -1.18
C LEU A 107 2.94 -7.47 -0.81
N MET A 108 2.89 -8.56 -0.03
CA MET A 108 1.64 -9.17 0.41
C MET A 108 0.86 -8.25 1.36
N ASP A 109 1.56 -7.60 2.29
CA ASP A 109 0.94 -6.62 3.20
C ASP A 109 0.33 -5.43 2.44
N GLY A 110 1.02 -4.93 1.41
CA GLY A 110 0.54 -3.83 0.57
C GLY A 110 -0.72 -4.21 -0.21
N PHE A 111 -0.73 -5.40 -0.84
CA PHE A 111 -1.91 -5.90 -1.54
C PHE A 111 -3.10 -6.14 -0.59
N ALA A 112 -2.87 -6.82 0.54
CA ALA A 112 -3.91 -7.10 1.52
C ALA A 112 -4.52 -5.81 2.08
N THR A 113 -3.67 -4.85 2.43
CA THR A 113 -4.07 -3.54 2.95
C THR A 113 -4.89 -2.72 1.95
N ALA A 114 -4.46 -2.67 0.69
CA ALA A 114 -5.17 -1.93 -0.36
C ALA A 114 -6.55 -2.54 -0.65
N LEU A 115 -6.65 -3.87 -0.70
CA LEU A 115 -7.90 -4.58 -0.91
C LEU A 115 -8.85 -4.46 0.29
N LEU A 116 -8.33 -4.62 1.51
CA LEU A 116 -9.10 -4.37 2.73
C LEU A 116 -9.62 -2.95 2.76
N GLY A 117 -8.80 -1.97 2.38
CA GLY A 117 -9.20 -0.56 2.35
C GLY A 117 -10.41 -0.26 1.48
N MET A 118 -10.59 -0.99 0.38
CA MET A 118 -11.77 -0.89 -0.50
C MET A 118 -13.06 -1.48 0.10
N THR A 119 -12.97 -2.19 1.23
CA THR A 119 -14.12 -2.82 1.89
C THR A 119 -14.52 -2.13 3.19
N VAL A 120 -13.58 -1.47 3.89
CA VAL A 120 -13.80 -0.94 5.25
C VAL A 120 -14.67 0.33 5.30
N LEU A 121 -14.48 1.28 4.38
CA LEU A 121 -15.18 2.59 4.43
C LEU A 121 -16.23 2.77 3.33
N THR A 122 -15.89 2.39 2.10
CA THR A 122 -16.79 2.51 0.95
C THR A 122 -16.57 1.31 0.06
N VAL A 123 -17.49 0.34 0.13
CA VAL A 123 -17.37 -0.92 -0.62
C VAL A 123 -17.28 -0.63 -2.12
N GLY A 124 -16.20 -1.07 -2.75
CA GLY A 124 -16.00 -0.98 -4.20
C GLY A 124 -15.44 0.35 -4.71
N LYS A 125 -15.06 1.28 -3.83
CA LYS A 125 -14.34 2.51 -4.21
C LYS A 125 -12.97 2.59 -3.53
N PRO A 126 -11.91 3.00 -4.25
CA PRO A 126 -10.62 3.21 -3.62
C PRO A 126 -10.69 4.38 -2.63
N SER A 127 -10.34 4.12 -1.37
CA SER A 127 -10.34 5.13 -0.32
C SER A 127 -9.01 5.12 0.41
N PRO A 128 -8.21 6.20 0.34
CA PRO A 128 -6.94 6.30 1.07
C PRO A 128 -7.09 6.16 2.58
N ILE A 129 -8.21 6.64 3.14
CA ILE A 129 -8.52 6.48 4.57
C ILE A 129 -8.84 5.01 4.86
N GLY A 130 -9.54 4.34 3.95
CA GLY A 130 -9.85 2.91 4.09
C GLY A 130 -8.57 2.09 4.09
N THR A 131 -7.64 2.38 3.16
CA THR A 131 -6.32 1.76 3.10
C THR A 131 -5.51 2.02 4.37
N PHE A 132 -5.58 3.22 4.95
CA PHE A 132 -4.94 3.51 6.24
C PHE A 132 -5.48 2.62 7.37
N VAL A 133 -6.81 2.48 7.50
CA VAL A 133 -7.42 1.58 8.48
C VAL A 133 -7.05 0.12 8.20
N GLY A 134 -7.07 -0.30 6.93
CA GLY A 134 -6.60 -1.62 6.51
C GLY A 134 -5.14 -1.89 6.90
N ALA A 135 -4.28 -0.88 6.77
CA ALA A 135 -2.86 -0.99 7.12
C ALA A 135 -2.67 -1.19 8.62
N LEU A 136 -3.48 -0.49 9.43
CA LEU A 136 -3.50 -0.66 10.88
C LEU A 136 -3.98 -2.06 11.27
N LEU A 137 -5.04 -2.56 10.63
CA LEU A 137 -5.56 -3.91 10.89
C LEU A 137 -4.51 -4.98 10.55
N ILE A 138 -3.89 -4.91 9.35
CA ILE A 138 -2.81 -5.82 8.95
C ILE A 138 -1.60 -5.68 9.90
N GLY A 139 -1.25 -4.46 10.30
CA GLY A 139 -0.18 -4.21 11.26
C GLY A 139 -0.44 -4.85 12.62
N ILE A 140 -1.64 -4.70 13.17
CA ILE A 140 -2.05 -5.34 14.44
C ILE A 140 -2.03 -6.87 14.29
N LEU A 141 -2.53 -7.38 13.17
CA LEU A 141 -2.57 -8.82 12.86
C LEU A 141 -1.14 -9.40 12.79
N ASN A 142 -0.23 -8.73 12.09
CA ASN A 142 1.19 -9.12 12.01
C ASN A 142 1.86 -9.09 13.38
N ASN A 143 1.61 -8.05 14.20
CA ASN A 143 2.14 -7.99 15.56
C ASN A 143 1.55 -9.11 16.44
N GLY A 144 0.24 -9.36 16.36
CA GLY A 144 -0.43 -10.41 17.11
C GLY A 144 0.08 -11.80 16.76
N MET A 145 0.21 -12.12 15.47
CA MET A 145 0.80 -13.39 15.02
C MET A 145 2.26 -13.55 15.44
N THR A 146 3.03 -12.46 15.41
CA THR A 146 4.42 -12.46 15.88
C THR A 146 4.51 -12.75 17.38
N LEU A 147 3.61 -12.18 18.19
CA LEU A 147 3.53 -12.45 19.64
C LEU A 147 3.11 -13.89 19.95
N LEU A 148 2.28 -14.49 19.10
CA LEU A 148 1.90 -15.91 19.18
C LEU A 148 3.02 -16.86 18.72
N GLY A 149 4.16 -16.33 18.26
CA GLY A 149 5.27 -17.13 17.73
C GLY A 149 4.96 -17.78 16.38
N SER A 150 3.98 -17.24 15.64
CA SER A 150 3.54 -17.82 14.37
C SER A 150 4.59 -17.63 13.27
N PRO A 151 4.99 -18.70 12.57
CA PRO A 151 5.94 -18.62 11.46
C PRO A 151 5.46 -17.70 10.33
N TYR A 152 6.38 -17.05 9.61
CA TYR A 152 6.07 -16.13 8.51
C TYR A 152 5.18 -16.74 7.42
N TYR A 153 5.33 -18.04 7.11
CA TYR A 153 4.48 -18.70 6.11
C TYR A 153 2.99 -18.73 6.51
N VAL A 154 2.67 -18.86 7.81
CA VAL A 154 1.29 -18.82 8.32
C VAL A 154 0.71 -17.42 8.18
N GLN A 155 1.56 -16.40 8.38
CA GLN A 155 1.17 -15.00 8.21
C GLN A 155 0.77 -14.73 6.75
N ASP A 156 1.56 -15.21 5.79
CA ASP A 156 1.28 -15.01 4.36
C ASP A 156 0.03 -15.79 3.90
N ILE A 157 -0.17 -17.02 4.40
CA ILE A 157 -1.40 -17.78 4.14
C ILE A 157 -2.62 -17.01 4.68
N THR A 158 -2.53 -16.48 5.90
CA THR A 158 -3.62 -15.72 6.53
C THR A 158 -3.94 -14.46 5.73
N LYS A 159 -2.94 -13.71 5.30
CA LYS A 159 -3.11 -12.54 4.42
C LYS A 159 -3.72 -12.92 3.08
N GLY A 160 -3.32 -14.05 2.50
CA GLY A 160 -3.90 -14.58 1.26
C GLY A 160 -5.39 -14.89 1.40
N VAL A 161 -5.80 -15.50 2.52
CA VAL A 161 -7.21 -15.73 2.83
C VAL A 161 -7.97 -14.41 2.95
N ILE A 162 -7.40 -13.42 3.63
CA ILE A 162 -8.00 -12.08 3.77
C ILE A 162 -8.20 -11.41 2.40
N ILE A 163 -7.21 -11.49 1.51
CA ILE A 163 -7.28 -10.98 0.14
C ILE A 163 -8.45 -11.64 -0.62
N ILE A 164 -8.54 -12.97 -0.58
CA ILE A 164 -9.60 -13.72 -1.26
C ILE A 164 -10.98 -13.32 -0.73
N LEU A 165 -11.12 -13.21 0.60
CA LEU A 165 -12.37 -12.77 1.23
C LEU A 165 -12.74 -11.35 0.79
N ALA A 166 -11.80 -10.40 0.83
CA ALA A 166 -12.02 -9.02 0.42
C ALA A 166 -12.46 -8.91 -1.05
N VAL A 167 -11.81 -9.65 -1.95
CA VAL A 167 -12.18 -9.68 -3.39
C VAL A 167 -13.54 -10.36 -3.60
N THR A 168 -13.82 -11.43 -2.86
CA THR A 168 -15.11 -12.12 -2.94
C THR A 168 -16.24 -11.19 -2.54
N ILE A 169 -16.12 -10.50 -1.40
CA ILE A 169 -17.12 -9.52 -0.95
C ILE A 169 -17.29 -8.41 -2.01
N THR A 170 -16.17 -7.86 -2.49
CA THR A 170 -16.19 -6.78 -3.49
C THR A 170 -16.86 -7.20 -4.80
N SER A 171 -16.57 -8.41 -5.29
CA SER A 171 -17.11 -8.94 -6.55
C SER A 171 -18.59 -9.33 -6.46
N PHE A 172 -19.02 -9.95 -5.36
CA PHE A 172 -20.43 -10.24 -5.12
C PHE A 172 -21.27 -8.97 -5.05
N GLN A 173 -20.75 -7.90 -4.45
CA GLN A 173 -21.46 -6.63 -4.36
C GLN A 173 -21.52 -5.90 -5.70
N ALA A 174 -20.43 -5.90 -6.48
CA ALA A 174 -20.42 -5.32 -7.82
C ALA A 174 -21.53 -5.93 -8.70
N LYS A 175 -21.67 -7.26 -8.65
CA LYS A 175 -22.71 -7.99 -9.39
C LYS A 175 -24.14 -7.65 -8.91
N ARG A 176 -24.31 -7.30 -7.64
CA ARG A 176 -25.61 -6.90 -7.07
C ARG A 176 -26.04 -5.49 -7.51
N LEU A 177 -25.10 -4.61 -7.81
CA LEU A 177 -25.36 -3.25 -8.30
C LEU A 177 -25.71 -3.21 -9.80
N GLU A 178 -25.28 -4.21 -10.57
CA GLU A 178 -25.63 -4.36 -11.99
C GLU A 178 -26.98 -5.07 -12.22
N GLY A 179 -27.55 -5.68 -11.17
CA GLY A 179 -28.76 -6.50 -11.23
C GLY A 179 -30.05 -5.84 -10.69
N GLY A 180 -30.07 -4.52 -10.51
CA GLY A 180 -31.23 -3.74 -10.08
C GLY A 180 -31.44 -2.52 -10.96
#